data_AF-A0A4Y7TUQ1-F1
#
_entry.id   AF-A0A4Y7TUQ1-F1
#
_cell.length_a   1.000
_cell.length_b   1.000
_cell.length_c   1.000
_cell.angle_alpha   90.00
_cell.angle_beta   90.00
_cell.angle_gamma   90.00
#
_symmetry.space_group_name_H-M   'P 1'
#
loop_
_entity.id
_entity.type
_entity.pdbx_description
1 polymer ?
#
loop_
_entity_poly.entity_id
_entity_poly.type
_entity_poly.pdbx_seq_one_letter_code
_entity_poly.pdbx_strand_id
1 'polypeptide(L)'
;MGSPSHVLRYNNNSGSTALKHWASAADLMPLAMSSNMQETPCSIMIAEEVGAEAKEEEEAQDLCFGQLYVELVGTRHFRGVADSGEAVLLIRHPLNPYDRNAILVKNMNRITVGYLPRGVASKLSPLMDQKQITIEGTVKRGRSSVDVAYAQFVSVHLRFYGRPQNRSKVLPKLPSGTRIMRH
;
A
#
# COMPACT_ATOMS: atom_id res chain seq x y z
N MET A 1 40.39 42.50 -38.05
CA MET A 1 39.87 41.74 -39.21
C MET A 1 39.36 40.40 -38.68
N GLY A 2 38.09 40.03 -38.68
CA GLY A 2 36.81 40.69 -38.93
C GLY A 2 35.75 39.85 -38.21
N SER A 3 34.79 40.49 -37.57
CA SER A 3 33.45 39.91 -37.33
C SER A 3 32.64 40.03 -38.65
N PRO A 4 31.48 39.37 -38.88
CA PRO A 4 30.48 39.03 -37.85
C PRO A 4 29.59 37.77 -38.10
N SER A 5 28.68 37.57 -37.14
CA SER A 5 27.27 37.16 -37.29
C SER A 5 26.88 35.76 -37.79
N HIS A 6 26.31 34.95 -36.88
CA HIS A 6 24.96 34.45 -37.13
C HIS A 6 24.16 34.24 -35.83
N VAL A 7 23.10 35.04 -35.70
CA VAL A 7 22.03 34.94 -34.71
C VAL A 7 20.91 34.16 -35.38
N LEU A 8 20.36 33.14 -34.72
CA LEU A 8 19.02 32.63 -35.03
C LEU A 8 18.21 32.51 -33.75
N ARG A 9 17.45 33.57 -33.48
CA ARG A 9 16.15 33.52 -32.80
C ARG A 9 15.09 33.26 -33.86
N TYR A 10 14.15 32.36 -33.60
CA TYR A 10 12.75 32.41 -34.07
C TYR A 10 11.97 31.38 -33.22
N ASN A 11 10.69 31.50 -32.89
CA ASN A 11 9.76 32.59 -32.58
C ASN A 11 8.49 31.88 -32.09
N ASN A 12 7.77 32.51 -31.16
CA ASN A 12 6.37 32.18 -30.87
C ASN A 12 5.51 32.37 -32.13
N ASN A 13 4.46 31.55 -32.32
CA ASN A 13 3.07 31.97 -32.06
C ASN A 13 2.01 30.96 -32.58
N SER A 14 0.91 30.93 -31.81
CA SER A 14 -0.51 30.90 -32.23
C SER A 14 -1.22 29.67 -32.81
N GLY A 15 -2.36 29.37 -32.15
CA GLY A 15 -3.59 28.80 -32.71
C GLY A 15 -3.78 27.33 -32.32
N SER A 16 -4.93 26.82 -31.88
CA SER A 16 -6.32 27.29 -31.91
C SER A 16 -7.19 26.30 -31.11
N THR A 17 -8.49 26.60 -30.95
CA THR A 17 -9.61 25.87 -30.32
C THR A 17 -9.71 25.97 -28.79
N ALA A 18 -10.49 26.87 -28.18
CA ALA A 18 -11.92 27.23 -28.30
C ALA A 18 -12.91 26.20 -27.70
N LEU A 19 -13.94 26.75 -27.04
CA LEU A 19 -15.20 26.17 -26.53
C LEU A 19 -15.16 25.77 -25.03
N LYS A 20 -16.07 26.19 -24.15
CA LYS A 20 -17.27 27.05 -24.21
C LYS A 20 -17.56 27.53 -22.79
N HIS A 21 -18.01 28.77 -22.68
CA HIS A 21 -18.67 29.35 -21.51
C HIS A 21 -19.89 28.53 -21.06
N TRP A 22 -20.12 28.52 -19.75
CA TRP A 22 -21.48 28.67 -19.22
C TRP A 22 -21.40 29.68 -18.09
N ALA A 23 -22.19 30.74 -18.20
CA ALA A 23 -22.35 31.76 -17.19
C ALA A 23 -23.82 31.81 -16.81
N SER A 24 -24.07 31.93 -15.50
CA SER A 24 -25.22 32.62 -14.87
C SER A 24 -26.62 32.01 -15.07
N ALA A 25 -27.58 32.12 -14.16
CA ALA A 25 -27.67 32.79 -12.86
C ALA A 25 -28.92 32.24 -12.13
N ALA A 26 -29.13 32.74 -10.90
CA ALA A 26 -30.42 32.81 -10.18
C ALA A 26 -30.82 31.51 -9.43
N ASP A 27 -31.22 31.50 -8.15
CA ASP A 27 -31.59 32.58 -7.25
C ASP A 27 -31.45 32.14 -5.78
N LEU A 28 -30.92 33.06 -4.97
CA LEU A 28 -31.37 33.51 -3.65
C LEU A 28 -32.25 32.57 -2.79
N MET A 29 -31.84 32.36 -1.51
CA MET A 29 -32.50 33.00 -0.36
C MET A 29 -31.78 32.78 1.00
N PRO A 30 -31.97 33.68 2.00
CA PRO A 30 -31.09 33.85 3.17
C PRO A 30 -31.67 33.35 4.52
N LEU A 31 -30.78 33.39 5.53
CA LEU A 31 -30.95 33.09 6.96
C LEU A 31 -32.16 33.74 7.64
N ALA A 32 -32.79 32.99 8.56
CA ALA A 32 -33.51 33.53 9.70
C ALA A 32 -33.24 32.70 10.97
N MET A 33 -32.84 33.40 12.04
CA MET A 33 -32.79 32.89 13.42
C MET A 33 -34.19 33.01 14.05
N SER A 34 -34.61 32.02 14.85
CA SER A 34 -34.99 32.18 16.27
C SER A 34 -35.89 31.02 16.74
N SER A 35 -35.48 30.44 17.86
CA SER A 35 -36.27 29.90 18.98
C SER A 35 -37.56 29.12 18.69
N ASN A 36 -37.55 27.80 18.93
CA ASN A 36 -38.48 27.24 19.92
C ASN A 36 -37.99 25.89 20.45
N MET A 37 -37.69 25.85 21.75
CA MET A 37 -37.65 24.62 22.51
C MET A 37 -39.09 24.13 22.71
N GLN A 38 -39.38 22.89 22.35
CA GLN A 38 -40.52 22.16 22.89
C GLN A 38 -40.22 20.66 22.78
N GLU A 39 -39.93 20.09 23.95
CA GLU A 39 -39.86 18.65 24.19
C GLU A 39 -41.24 18.05 23.95
N THR A 40 -41.32 16.96 23.20
CA THR A 40 -42.42 16.01 23.30
C THR A 40 -41.88 14.58 23.23
N PRO A 41 -42.38 13.68 24.08
CA PRO A 41 -41.79 12.36 24.29
C PRO A 41 -42.01 11.44 23.09
N CYS A 42 -41.00 10.63 22.78
CA CYS A 42 -41.14 9.50 21.87
C CYS A 42 -42.19 8.52 22.41
N SER A 43 -43.41 8.59 21.90
CA SER A 43 -44.39 7.52 22.00
C SER A 43 -44.00 6.40 21.03
N ILE A 44 -43.74 5.24 21.61
CA ILE A 44 -43.57 3.93 20.95
C ILE A 44 -44.71 3.65 19.98
N MET A 45 -44.38 3.28 18.74
CA MET A 45 -45.14 2.31 17.97
C MET A 45 -44.19 1.35 17.23
N ILE A 46 -44.59 0.09 17.32
CA ILE A 46 -43.90 -1.13 16.91
C ILE A 46 -43.93 -1.24 15.37
N ALA A 47 -42.78 -1.49 14.77
CA ALA A 47 -42.69 -2.15 13.47
C ALA A 47 -41.68 -3.29 13.60
N GLU A 48 -42.22 -4.49 13.45
CA GLU A 48 -41.57 -5.79 13.56
C GLU A 48 -40.73 -6.08 12.30
N GLU A 49 -39.67 -6.87 12.49
CA GLU A 49 -38.84 -7.59 11.50
C GLU A 49 -38.12 -6.81 10.38
N VAL A 50 -36.80 -6.66 10.57
CA VAL A 50 -35.86 -7.31 9.64
C VAL A 50 -34.83 -8.02 10.49
N GLY A 51 -34.87 -9.35 10.47
CA GLY A 51 -33.80 -10.19 10.99
C GLY A 51 -32.50 -9.75 10.36
N ALA A 52 -31.67 -9.08 11.15
CA ALA A 52 -30.25 -9.02 10.88
C ALA A 52 -29.75 -10.45 11.08
N GLU A 53 -29.77 -11.24 10.00
CA GLU A 53 -28.87 -12.38 9.88
C GLU A 53 -27.45 -11.80 10.01
N ALA A 54 -26.97 -11.77 11.25
CA ALA A 54 -25.56 -11.86 11.52
C ALA A 54 -25.15 -13.18 10.88
N LYS A 55 -24.70 -13.13 9.62
CA LYS A 55 -23.80 -14.15 9.11
C LYS A 55 -22.65 -14.16 10.08
N GLU A 56 -22.68 -15.11 10.99
CA GLU A 56 -21.49 -15.65 11.62
C GLU A 56 -20.60 -16.04 10.42
N GLU A 57 -19.78 -15.09 9.97
CA GLU A 57 -18.54 -15.41 9.26
C GLU A 57 -17.76 -16.19 10.30
N GLU A 58 -18.03 -17.50 10.37
CA GLU A 58 -17.14 -18.50 10.95
C GLU A 58 -15.73 -18.00 10.63
N GLU A 59 -14.99 -17.61 11.68
CA GLU A 59 -13.67 -16.98 11.55
C GLU A 59 -12.77 -17.98 10.83
N ALA A 60 -12.85 -17.97 9.50
CA ALA A 60 -12.17 -18.94 8.66
C ALA A 60 -10.69 -18.65 8.86
N GLN A 61 -10.05 -19.50 9.65
CA GLN A 61 -8.67 -19.32 10.04
C GLN A 61 -7.83 -19.19 8.78
N ASP A 62 -7.10 -18.09 8.69
CA ASP A 62 -6.22 -17.83 7.56
C ASP A 62 -5.19 -18.95 7.46
N LEU A 63 -5.11 -19.60 6.29
CA LEU A 63 -4.17 -20.69 6.05
C LEU A 63 -2.88 -20.16 5.46
N CYS A 64 -1.75 -20.72 5.90
CA CYS A 64 -0.46 -20.45 5.27
C CYS A 64 -0.42 -21.11 3.87
N PHE A 65 -0.34 -20.28 2.82
CA PHE A 65 -0.22 -20.72 1.44
C PHE A 65 1.21 -21.07 1.07
N GLY A 66 2.19 -20.35 1.63
CA GLY A 66 3.59 -20.56 1.32
C GLY A 66 4.51 -19.59 2.02
N GLN A 67 5.79 -19.78 1.77
CA GLN A 67 6.86 -18.98 2.36
C GLN A 67 7.93 -18.63 1.33
N LEU A 68 8.58 -17.49 1.52
CA LEU A 68 9.62 -16.97 0.64
C LEU A 68 10.72 -16.32 1.45
N TYR A 69 11.98 -16.61 1.13
CA TYR A 69 13.12 -15.88 1.67
C TYR A 69 13.54 -14.81 0.68
N VAL A 70 13.68 -13.58 1.19
CA VAL A 70 13.98 -12.42 0.35
C VAL A 70 15.06 -11.60 1.02
N GLU A 71 16.05 -11.18 0.24
CA GLU A 71 17.03 -10.21 0.69
C GLU A 71 16.51 -8.79 0.47
N LEU A 72 16.61 -7.94 1.49
CA LEU A 72 16.16 -6.55 1.40
C LEU A 72 17.12 -5.72 0.56
N VAL A 73 16.57 -4.76 -0.18
CA VAL A 73 17.34 -3.81 -0.98
C VAL A 73 17.33 -2.42 -0.34
N GLY A 74 18.38 -1.66 -0.62
CA GLY A 74 18.48 -0.27 -0.18
C GLY A 74 18.75 -0.09 1.32
N THR A 75 19.16 -1.14 2.03
CA THR A 75 19.42 -1.10 3.48
C THR A 75 20.45 -0.04 3.87
N ARG A 76 21.47 0.18 3.03
CA ARG A 76 22.51 1.21 3.22
C ARG A 76 21.99 2.66 3.29
N HIS A 77 20.79 2.94 2.77
CA HIS A 77 20.21 4.30 2.78
C HIS A 77 19.38 4.55 4.03
N PHE A 78 19.20 3.55 4.89
CA PHE A 78 18.37 3.64 6.08
C PHE A 78 19.16 3.27 7.33
N ARG A 79 18.65 3.72 8.48
CA ARG A 79 19.25 3.47 9.79
C ARG A 79 18.55 2.38 10.59
N GLY A 80 17.49 1.78 10.03
CA GLY A 80 16.75 0.73 10.71
C GLY A 80 17.61 -0.50 10.87
N VAL A 81 17.81 -0.89 12.12
CA VAL A 81 18.40 -2.17 12.50
C VAL A 81 17.26 -3.03 13.04
N ALA A 82 17.28 -4.32 12.70
CA ALA A 82 16.33 -5.29 13.19
C ALA A 82 17.09 -6.56 13.60
N ASP A 83 16.67 -7.15 14.70
CA ASP A 83 17.32 -8.32 15.27
C ASP A 83 16.88 -9.61 14.57
N SER A 84 17.72 -10.65 14.64
CA SER A 84 17.37 -11.94 14.04
C SER A 84 16.17 -12.54 14.78
N GLY A 85 15.14 -12.92 14.03
CA GLY A 85 13.88 -13.42 14.60
C GLY A 85 12.88 -12.32 14.96
N GLU A 86 13.24 -11.04 14.83
CA GLU A 86 12.29 -9.94 15.03
C GLU A 86 11.26 -9.92 13.90
N ALA A 87 10.01 -9.62 14.24
CA ALA A 87 8.98 -9.33 13.25
C ALA A 87 9.28 -8.02 12.52
N VAL A 88 8.79 -7.88 11.28
CA VAL A 88 8.87 -6.63 10.53
C VAL A 88 7.50 -6.21 10.01
N LEU A 89 7.32 -4.90 9.90
CA LEU A 89 6.17 -4.29 9.27
C LEU A 89 6.42 -4.13 7.78
N LEU A 90 5.51 -4.64 6.96
CA LEU A 90 5.47 -4.45 5.52
C LEU A 90 4.43 -3.39 5.18
N ILE A 91 4.87 -2.28 4.60
CA ILE A 91 4.02 -1.12 4.33
C ILE A 91 4.06 -0.80 2.85
N ARG A 92 2.88 -0.69 2.23
CA ARG A 92 2.77 -0.23 0.83
C ARG A 92 3.25 1.22 0.71
N HIS A 93 4.09 1.50 -0.27
CA HIS A 93 4.56 2.84 -0.60
C HIS A 93 4.21 3.19 -2.07
N PRO A 94 2.91 3.39 -2.39
CA PRO A 94 2.45 3.58 -3.76
C PRO A 94 2.89 4.91 -4.40
N LEU A 95 3.20 5.91 -3.57
CA LEU A 95 3.69 7.23 -4.01
C LEU A 95 5.21 7.29 -4.22
N ASN A 96 5.89 6.13 -4.24
CA ASN A 96 7.32 6.09 -4.50
C ASN A 96 7.61 6.48 -5.96
N PRO A 97 8.47 7.48 -6.21
CA PRO A 97 8.75 7.98 -7.57
C PRO A 97 9.45 6.95 -8.48
N TYR A 98 10.09 5.93 -7.90
CA TYR A 98 10.83 4.91 -8.65
C TYR A 98 9.99 3.65 -8.94
N ASP A 99 9.06 3.30 -8.04
CA ASP A 99 8.22 2.11 -8.17
C ASP A 99 6.91 2.22 -7.39
N ARG A 100 5.78 2.34 -8.11
CA ARG A 100 4.43 2.33 -7.52
C ARG A 100 4.08 1.05 -6.73
N ASN A 101 4.79 -0.05 -7.01
CA ASN A 101 4.60 -1.32 -6.33
C ASN A 101 5.50 -1.46 -5.09
N ALA A 102 6.28 -0.45 -4.73
CA ALA A 102 7.22 -0.53 -3.63
C ALA A 102 6.54 -0.94 -2.31
N ILE A 103 7.21 -1.81 -1.58
CA ILE A 103 6.84 -2.25 -0.23
C ILE A 103 8.02 -1.92 0.68
N LEU A 104 7.78 -1.00 1.60
CA LEU A 104 8.70 -0.56 2.63
C LEU A 104 8.73 -1.59 3.77
N VAL A 105 9.92 -1.87 4.28
CA VAL A 105 10.11 -2.75 5.43
C VAL A 105 10.57 -1.92 6.62
N LYS A 106 9.82 -1.98 7.72
CA LYS A 106 10.15 -1.32 8.99
C LYS A 106 10.31 -2.35 10.11
N ASN A 107 11.15 -2.04 11.08
CA ASN A 107 11.25 -2.81 12.32
C ASN A 107 10.07 -2.51 13.26
N MET A 108 10.02 -3.15 14.43
CA MET A 108 8.97 -2.92 15.43
C MET A 108 9.00 -1.49 15.99
N ASN A 109 10.16 -0.85 15.97
CA ASN A 109 10.33 0.57 16.34
C ASN A 109 9.87 1.55 15.24
N ARG A 110 9.23 1.07 14.17
CA ARG A 110 8.75 1.86 13.00
C ARG A 110 9.86 2.63 12.27
N ILE A 111 11.11 2.19 12.43
CA ILE A 111 12.26 2.71 11.68
C ILE A 111 12.39 1.87 10.41
N THR A 112 12.56 2.56 9.28
CA THR A 112 12.77 1.91 7.99
C THR A 112 14.08 1.15 7.97
N VAL A 113 14.01 -0.14 7.60
CA VAL A 113 15.17 -1.00 7.39
C VAL A 113 15.54 -1.05 5.90
N GLY A 114 14.54 -1.09 5.01
CA GLY A 114 14.78 -1.17 3.57
C GLY A 114 13.51 -1.34 2.76
N TYR A 115 13.66 -1.84 1.54
CA TYR A 115 12.55 -2.19 0.64
C TYR A 115 12.61 -3.66 0.25
N LEU A 116 11.45 -4.23 -0.09
CA LEU A 116 11.42 -5.50 -0.84
C LEU A 116 11.95 -5.28 -2.27
N PRO A 117 12.65 -6.27 -2.85
CA PRO A 117 13.06 -6.23 -4.26
C PRO A 117 11.88 -6.01 -5.18
N ARG A 118 12.10 -5.23 -6.25
CA ARG A 118 11.08 -4.84 -7.22
C ARG A 118 10.30 -6.02 -7.80
N GLY A 119 10.97 -7.12 -8.11
CA GLY A 119 10.33 -8.34 -8.65
C GLY A 119 9.30 -8.92 -7.68
N VAL A 120 9.67 -9.05 -6.40
CA VAL A 120 8.78 -9.53 -5.34
C VAL A 120 7.66 -8.53 -5.08
N ALA A 121 8.01 -7.24 -4.95
CA ALA A 121 7.06 -6.17 -4.66
C ALA A 121 5.97 -6.05 -5.74
N SER A 122 6.33 -6.19 -7.02
CA SER A 122 5.38 -6.16 -8.14
C SER A 122 4.30 -7.24 -8.11
N LYS A 123 4.58 -8.39 -7.48
CA LYS A 123 3.66 -9.51 -7.34
C LYS A 123 2.81 -9.39 -6.08
N LEU A 124 3.41 -8.92 -4.99
CA LEU A 124 2.74 -8.79 -3.70
C LEU A 124 1.86 -7.53 -3.60
N SER A 125 2.26 -6.42 -4.22
CA SER A 125 1.54 -5.15 -4.08
C SER A 125 0.05 -5.25 -4.42
N PRO A 126 -0.40 -5.87 -5.53
CA PRO A 126 -1.81 -5.91 -5.86
C PRO A 126 -2.58 -6.84 -4.91
N LEU A 127 -1.92 -7.89 -4.40
CA LEU A 127 -2.51 -8.83 -3.46
C LEU A 127 -2.73 -8.19 -2.09
N MET A 128 -1.78 -7.36 -1.64
CA MET A 128 -1.91 -6.54 -0.44
C MET A 128 -3.00 -5.48 -0.58
N ASP A 129 -2.99 -4.75 -1.70
CA ASP A 129 -3.95 -3.67 -1.95
C ASP A 129 -5.39 -4.20 -2.03
N GLN A 130 -5.58 -5.41 -2.57
CA GLN A 130 -6.88 -6.11 -2.64
C GLN A 130 -7.22 -6.90 -1.36
N LYS A 131 -6.36 -6.89 -0.34
CA LYS A 131 -6.51 -7.68 0.90
C LYS A 131 -6.77 -9.18 0.65
N GLN A 132 -6.20 -9.72 -0.42
CA GLN A 132 -6.33 -11.15 -0.77
C GLN A 132 -5.42 -12.04 0.07
N ILE A 133 -4.36 -11.45 0.61
CA ILE A 133 -3.39 -12.13 1.48
C ILE A 133 -3.00 -11.22 2.64
N THR A 134 -2.63 -11.87 3.74
CA THR A 134 -1.89 -11.29 4.85
C THR A 134 -0.44 -11.77 4.74
N ILE A 135 0.52 -10.87 4.96
CA ILE A 135 1.95 -11.19 4.84
C ILE A 135 2.62 -10.94 6.17
N GLU A 136 3.20 -11.98 6.74
CA GLU A 136 4.05 -11.88 7.91
C GLU A 136 5.51 -11.90 7.47
N GLY A 137 6.32 -10.99 8.02
CA GLY A 137 7.75 -10.95 7.79
C GLY A 137 8.51 -11.13 9.10
N THR A 138 9.52 -12.00 9.09
CA THR A 138 10.45 -12.16 10.20
C THR A 138 11.88 -12.02 9.70
N VAL A 139 12.72 -11.28 10.40
CA VAL A 139 14.11 -11.09 10.01
C VAL A 139 14.88 -12.39 10.16
N LYS A 140 15.65 -12.73 9.13
CA LYS A 140 16.70 -13.74 9.15
C LYS A 140 18.01 -13.02 8.89
N ARG A 141 18.84 -12.88 9.92
CA ARG A 141 20.16 -12.30 9.74
C ARG A 141 21.01 -13.23 8.87
N GLY A 142 21.53 -12.72 7.76
CA GLY A 142 22.52 -13.42 6.95
C GLY A 142 23.82 -13.60 7.74
N ARG A 143 24.55 -14.70 7.48
CA ARG A 143 25.90 -14.86 8.03
C ARG A 143 26.80 -13.78 7.48
N SER A 144 27.29 -12.89 8.34
CA SER A 144 28.41 -11.99 8.02
C SER A 144 29.69 -12.80 8.19
N SER A 145 30.34 -13.16 7.09
CA SER A 145 31.70 -13.67 7.13
C SER A 145 32.63 -12.47 7.29
N VAL A 146 33.23 -12.31 8.48
CA VAL A 146 34.38 -11.45 8.77
C VAL A 146 34.12 -9.92 8.77
N ASP A 147 34.32 -9.31 9.94
CA ASP A 147 34.77 -7.93 10.21
C ASP A 147 34.44 -6.79 9.24
N VAL A 148 33.18 -6.66 8.82
CA VAL A 148 32.71 -5.41 8.21
C VAL A 148 31.42 -4.97 8.87
N ALA A 149 31.52 -3.99 9.77
CA ALA A 149 30.43 -3.36 10.51
C ALA A 149 29.34 -2.68 9.64
N TYR A 150 29.42 -2.80 8.31
CA TYR A 150 28.65 -2.01 7.35
C TYR A 150 27.99 -2.82 6.22
N ALA A 151 28.29 -4.11 6.06
CA ALA A 151 27.67 -4.97 5.02
C ALA A 151 26.53 -5.80 5.61
N GLN A 152 25.43 -5.10 5.94
CA GLN A 152 24.26 -5.67 6.59
C GLN A 152 23.26 -6.16 5.53
N PHE A 153 23.58 -7.30 4.88
CA PHE A 153 22.59 -8.03 4.11
C PHE A 153 21.51 -8.54 5.08
N VAL A 154 20.36 -7.86 5.08
CA VAL A 154 19.23 -8.24 5.90
C VAL A 154 18.29 -9.05 5.03
N SER A 155 18.10 -10.31 5.39
CA SER A 155 17.11 -11.16 4.75
C SER A 155 15.85 -11.23 5.62
N VAL A 156 14.70 -11.38 4.98
CA VAL A 156 13.41 -11.56 5.62
C VAL A 156 12.79 -12.88 5.16
N HIS A 157 12.22 -13.60 6.10
CA HIS A 157 11.37 -14.75 5.87
C HIS A 157 9.93 -14.26 5.80
N LEU A 158 9.35 -14.31 4.61
CA LEU A 158 7.97 -13.95 4.35
C LEU A 158 7.09 -15.21 4.42
N ARG A 159 5.95 -15.10 5.10
CA ARG A 159 4.89 -16.11 5.09
C ARG A 159 3.61 -15.47 4.59
N PHE A 160 2.92 -16.17 3.70
CA PHE A 160 1.70 -15.70 3.06
C PHE A 160 0.51 -16.45 3.62
N TYR A 161 -0.44 -15.71 4.16
CA TYR A 161 -1.65 -16.22 4.78
C TYR A 161 -2.87 -15.71 4.01
N GLY A 162 -3.96 -16.47 4.04
CA GLY A 162 -5.24 -15.98 3.54
C GLY A 162 -6.33 -17.03 3.58
N ARG A 163 -7.54 -16.60 3.23
CA ARG A 163 -8.73 -17.45 3.23
C ARG A 163 -8.59 -18.64 2.27
N PRO A 164 -8.94 -19.88 2.69
CA PRO A 164 -8.81 -21.08 1.87
C PRO A 164 -9.49 -20.98 0.50
N GLN A 165 -10.63 -20.28 0.40
CA GLN A 165 -11.37 -20.15 -0.86
C GLN A 165 -10.60 -19.35 -1.93
N ASN A 166 -9.68 -18.47 -1.52
CA ASN A 166 -8.88 -17.65 -2.43
C ASN A 166 -7.58 -18.32 -2.88
N ARG A 167 -7.23 -19.48 -2.29
CA ARG A 167 -5.96 -20.18 -2.52
C ARG A 167 -5.65 -20.39 -4.00
N SER A 168 -6.59 -20.93 -4.77
CA SER A 168 -6.39 -21.21 -6.21
C SER A 168 -6.17 -19.94 -7.05
N LYS A 169 -6.72 -18.79 -6.61
CA LYS A 169 -6.56 -17.49 -7.28
C LYS A 169 -5.23 -16.81 -6.91
N VAL A 170 -4.77 -17.01 -5.67
CA VAL A 170 -3.59 -16.34 -5.10
C VAL A 170 -2.30 -17.07 -5.47
N LEU A 171 -2.26 -18.39 -5.34
CA LEU A 171 -1.06 -19.21 -5.58
C LEU A 171 -0.33 -18.89 -6.91
N PRO A 172 -1.00 -18.77 -8.08
CA PRO A 172 -0.31 -18.47 -9.34
C PRO A 172 0.24 -17.03 -9.41
N LYS A 173 -0.23 -16.13 -8.54
CA LYS A 173 0.20 -14.73 -8.49
C LYS A 173 1.37 -14.50 -7.54
N LEU A 174 1.73 -15.49 -6.73
CA LEU A 174 2.83 -15.36 -5.76
C LEU A 174 4.19 -15.20 -6.49
N PRO A 175 5.19 -14.59 -5.81
CA PRO A 175 6.52 -14.44 -6.39
C PRO A 175 7.16 -15.79 -6.73
N SER A 176 7.99 -15.80 -7.78
CA SER A 176 8.81 -16.97 -8.11
C SER A 176 9.71 -17.37 -6.95
N GLY A 177 9.91 -18.67 -6.74
CA GLY A 177 10.69 -19.19 -5.61
C GLY A 177 9.89 -19.33 -4.30
N THR A 178 8.60 -18.99 -4.30
CA THR A 178 7.73 -19.27 -3.16
C THR A 178 7.62 -20.78 -2.95
N ARG A 179 8.00 -21.24 -1.75
CA ARG A 179 7.79 -22.62 -1.33
C ARG A 179 6.34 -22.75 -0.86
N ILE A 180 5.51 -23.36 -1.70
CA ILE A 180 4.09 -23.62 -1.41
C ILE A 180 3.99 -24.66 -0.30
N MET A 181 3.14 -24.40 0.70
CA MET A 181 2.84 -25.36 1.75
C MET A 181 1.80 -26.35 1.23
N ARG A 182 2.14 -27.65 1.23
CA ARG A 182 1.17 -28.72 0.96
C ARG A 182 0.38 -28.94 2.25
N HIS A 183 -0.94 -28.83 2.15
CA HIS A 183 -1.89 -29.24 3.17
C HIS A 183 -2.47 -30.58 2.73
#